data_AF-F2UIH1-F1
#
_entry.id   AF-F2UIH1-F1
#
_cell.length_a   1.000
_cell.length_b   1.000
_cell.length_c   1.000
_cell.angle_alpha   90.00
_cell.angle_beta   90.00
_cell.angle_gamma   90.00
#
_symmetry.space_group_name_H-M   'P 1'
#
loop_
_entity.id
_entity.type
_entity.pdbx_description
1 polymer ?
#
loop_
_entity_poly.entity_id
_entity_poly.type
_entity_poly.pdbx_seq_one_letter_code
_entity_poly.pdbx_strand_id
1 'polypeptide(L)'
;MALVGEKTELEATRPQDTRMVTPTTVADFVIHTGNVQRCNHLQARVPATLQREITTALKCTMQCWKKHNKGDFVMSREVIGHPKLMRVPLSGNAMAKRVRVKLFILDKFEEGIVSKALTGVEKAVGFAGVDTLVVDMKAAGGAEQHEEEEAGRDGGRDLVAAWREMENLHDYGLAKSLGVADLDTDTLQHLASVAKVPVAVNEVDQQTRCASLPSSLRTYAREHGIRLDAHSDAGHPLPKQQFQKIMTKVIKDQSLFTPGGEHTPGGDTPGTPGSAVGAALRVDWTPRWVARYTVVDTERSVVDSTGFVIGGRYIV
;
A
#
# COMPACT_ATOMS: atom_id res chain seq x y z
N MET A 1 -62.19 -2.42 -51.06
CA MET A 1 -62.48 -0.99 -50.80
C MET A 1 -62.80 -0.84 -49.32
N ALA A 2 -62.36 0.27 -48.73
CA ALA A 2 -62.49 0.72 -47.33
C ALA A 2 -61.35 0.31 -46.35
N LEU A 3 -60.42 1.27 -46.21
CA LEU A 3 -59.54 1.54 -45.07
C LEU A 3 -60.35 2.06 -43.87
N VAL A 4 -59.97 1.72 -42.63
CA VAL A 4 -59.93 2.50 -41.36
C VAL A 4 -59.36 1.52 -40.33
N GLY A 5 -58.35 1.74 -39.47
CA GLY A 5 -57.69 2.92 -38.93
C GLY A 5 -57.27 2.53 -37.50
N GLU A 6 -56.01 2.14 -37.32
CA GLU A 6 -55.48 1.59 -36.06
C GLU A 6 -55.17 2.73 -35.08
N LYS A 7 -55.81 2.73 -33.90
CA LYS A 7 -55.50 3.64 -32.79
C LYS A 7 -54.55 2.93 -31.83
N THR A 8 -53.33 3.45 -31.72
CA THR A 8 -52.32 3.04 -30.75
C THR A 8 -52.63 3.71 -29.40
N GLU A 9 -52.99 2.93 -28.38
CA GLU A 9 -53.01 3.39 -26.98
C GLU A 9 -51.58 3.32 -26.43
N LEU A 10 -51.04 4.47 -26.00
CA LEU A 10 -49.78 4.58 -25.26
C LEU A 10 -50.01 4.07 -23.82
N GLU A 11 -49.46 2.91 -23.49
CA GLU A 11 -49.28 2.51 -22.09
C GLU A 11 -48.21 3.39 -21.44
N ALA A 12 -48.62 4.18 -20.44
CA ALA A 12 -47.72 4.97 -19.63
C ALA A 12 -46.89 4.07 -18.70
N THR A 13 -45.63 3.82 -19.05
CA THR A 13 -44.63 3.21 -18.16
C THR A 13 -44.41 4.09 -16.93
N ARG A 14 -44.65 3.52 -15.74
CA ARG A 14 -44.30 4.13 -14.44
C ARG A 14 -42.80 4.45 -14.37
N PRO A 15 -42.38 5.61 -13.85
CA PRO A 15 -40.97 5.89 -13.66
C PRO A 15 -40.39 4.92 -12.63
N GLN A 16 -39.38 4.17 -13.04
CA GLN A 16 -38.56 3.37 -12.14
C GLN A 16 -37.83 4.30 -11.18
N ASP A 17 -37.82 3.90 -9.90
CA ASP A 17 -37.19 4.57 -8.78
C ASP A 17 -35.66 4.63 -9.01
N THR A 18 -35.19 5.68 -9.70
CA THR A 18 -33.78 6.02 -9.78
C THR A 18 -33.31 6.45 -8.39
N ARG A 19 -32.84 5.48 -7.61
CA ARG A 19 -31.96 5.76 -6.46
C ARG A 19 -30.83 6.67 -6.95
N MET A 20 -30.85 7.92 -6.52
CA MET A 20 -29.72 8.83 -6.65
C MET A 20 -28.51 8.17 -5.98
N VAL A 21 -27.61 7.60 -6.78
CA VAL A 21 -26.26 7.25 -6.33
C VAL A 21 -25.54 8.59 -6.14
N THR A 22 -25.38 9.03 -4.90
CA THR A 22 -24.49 10.14 -4.57
C THR A 22 -23.12 9.88 -5.17
N PRO A 23 -22.48 10.85 -5.86
CA PRO A 23 -21.18 10.64 -6.48
C PRO A 23 -20.14 10.38 -5.39
N THR A 24 -19.79 9.11 -5.23
CA THR A 24 -18.72 8.67 -4.33
C THR A 24 -17.38 8.99 -4.99
N THR A 25 -16.56 9.82 -4.35
CA THR A 25 -15.21 10.07 -4.87
C THR A 25 -14.29 8.96 -4.36
N VAL A 26 -13.68 8.21 -5.28
CA VAL A 26 -12.68 7.17 -4.97
C VAL A 26 -11.34 7.60 -5.52
N ALA A 27 -10.30 7.60 -4.68
CA ALA A 27 -8.95 7.93 -5.13
C ALA A 27 -7.87 7.19 -4.34
N ASP A 28 -6.80 6.83 -5.05
CA ASP A 28 -5.59 6.25 -4.48
C ASP A 28 -4.61 7.36 -4.04
N PHE A 29 -3.77 7.05 -3.07
CA PHE A 29 -2.69 7.92 -2.61
C PHE A 29 -1.49 7.12 -2.12
N VAL A 30 -0.33 7.77 -2.06
CA VAL A 30 0.91 7.18 -1.54
C VAL A 30 1.51 8.09 -0.47
N ILE A 31 1.89 7.50 0.67
CA ILE A 31 2.56 8.17 1.79
C ILE A 31 3.99 7.67 1.91
N HIS A 32 4.96 8.57 2.02
CA HIS A 32 6.35 8.23 2.25
C HIS A 32 6.81 8.72 3.62
N THR A 33 7.28 7.79 4.44
CA THR A 33 7.75 8.13 5.79
C THR A 33 9.19 8.66 5.80
N GLY A 34 9.92 8.48 4.70
CA GLY A 34 11.36 8.71 4.64
C GLY A 34 12.12 7.86 5.67
N ASN A 35 13.34 8.27 6.01
CA ASN A 35 14.21 7.52 6.92
C ASN A 35 13.69 7.54 8.38
N VAL A 36 13.13 6.42 8.84
CA VAL A 36 12.56 6.29 10.18
C VAL A 36 13.60 6.31 11.30
N GLN A 37 14.86 5.97 11.01
CA GLN A 37 15.95 6.02 12.00
C GLN A 37 16.25 7.46 12.44
N ARG A 38 15.85 8.45 11.63
CA ARG A 38 15.97 9.89 11.96
C ARG A 38 14.75 10.44 12.71
N CYS A 39 13.75 9.61 12.98
CA CYS A 39 12.61 10.00 13.78
C CYS A 39 12.89 9.73 15.25
N ASN A 40 13.05 10.78 16.05
CA ASN A 40 13.32 10.65 17.50
C ASN A 40 12.27 9.80 18.24
N HIS A 41 11.03 9.77 17.76
CA HIS A 41 9.96 8.93 18.33
C HIS A 41 10.13 7.43 18.09
N LEU A 42 11.01 7.05 17.16
CA LEU A 42 11.32 5.66 16.78
C LEU A 42 12.68 5.19 17.31
N GLN A 43 13.50 6.08 17.89
CA GLN A 43 14.80 5.75 18.49
C GLN A 43 14.69 5.12 19.89
N ALA A 44 13.64 4.33 20.14
CA ALA A 44 13.37 3.76 21.46
C ALA A 44 14.45 2.72 21.87
N ARG A 45 14.66 2.57 23.19
CA ARG A 45 15.59 1.60 23.78
C ARG A 45 15.21 0.12 23.55
N VAL A 46 13.94 -0.13 23.21
CA VAL A 46 13.42 -1.48 22.95
C VAL A 46 13.00 -1.56 21.48
N PRO A 47 13.39 -2.61 20.74
CA PRO A 47 12.93 -2.81 19.36
C PRO A 47 11.41 -2.80 19.31
N ALA A 48 10.86 -1.95 18.44
CA ALA A 48 9.41 -1.88 18.25
C ALA A 48 8.95 -3.03 17.36
N THR A 49 7.69 -3.45 17.51
CA THR A 49 7.07 -4.35 16.54
C THR A 49 6.91 -3.64 15.19
N LEU A 50 6.90 -4.39 14.08
CA LEU A 50 6.71 -3.84 12.74
C LEU A 50 5.49 -2.89 12.66
N GLN A 51 4.35 -3.33 13.19
CA GLN A 51 3.12 -2.52 13.24
C GLN A 51 3.31 -1.22 14.03
N ARG A 52 4.04 -1.25 15.14
CA ARG A 52 4.32 -0.04 15.95
C ARG A 52 5.25 0.92 15.20
N GLU A 53 6.25 0.41 14.49
CA GLU A 53 7.14 1.23 13.66
C GLU A 53 6.36 1.93 12.55
N ILE A 54 5.60 1.17 11.75
CA ILE A 54 4.79 1.71 10.64
C ILE A 54 3.82 2.76 11.16
N THR A 55 3.06 2.45 12.21
CA THR A 55 2.02 3.36 12.72
C THR A 55 2.59 4.62 13.36
N THR A 56 3.77 4.54 13.97
CA THR A 56 4.47 5.71 14.52
C THR A 56 5.04 6.57 13.39
N ALA A 57 5.69 5.95 12.39
CA ALA A 57 6.21 6.63 11.21
C ALA A 57 5.11 7.35 10.43
N LEU A 58 3.96 6.67 10.22
CA LEU A 58 2.77 7.25 9.61
C LEU A 58 2.26 8.44 10.42
N LYS A 59 2.07 8.30 11.75
CA LYS A 59 1.60 9.39 12.61
C LYS A 59 2.52 10.61 12.52
N CYS A 60 3.84 10.42 12.64
CA CYS A 60 4.81 11.52 12.54
C CYS A 60 4.76 12.19 11.16
N THR A 61 4.70 11.40 10.09
CA THR A 61 4.62 11.90 8.72
C THR A 61 3.37 12.74 8.51
N MET A 62 2.21 12.22 8.90
CA MET A 62 0.92 12.89 8.72
C MET A 62 0.79 14.13 9.60
N GLN A 63 1.31 14.11 10.83
CA GLN A 63 1.36 15.30 11.69
C GLN A 63 2.25 16.40 11.12
N CYS A 64 3.42 16.04 10.58
CA CYS A 64 4.29 17.01 9.92
C CYS A 64 3.65 17.54 8.63
N TRP A 65 3.04 16.66 7.84
CA TRP A 65 2.28 17.05 6.65
C TRP A 65 1.17 18.05 7.00
N LYS A 66 0.36 17.77 8.05
CA LYS A 66 -0.68 18.69 8.56
C LYS A 66 -0.13 20.07 8.93
N LYS A 67 1.06 20.14 9.55
CA LYS A 67 1.68 21.42 9.93
C LYS A 67 2.09 22.27 8.72
N HIS A 68 2.49 21.63 7.62
CA HIS A 68 3.07 22.30 6.45
C HIS A 68 2.08 22.51 5.28
N ASN A 69 0.90 21.90 5.33
CA ASN A 69 -0.15 22.06 4.33
C ASN A 69 -1.38 22.68 5.01
N LYS A 70 -1.59 24.00 4.84
CA LYS A 70 -2.78 24.76 5.28
C LYS A 70 -3.63 25.17 4.06
N GLY A 71 -4.94 24.92 4.05
CA GLY A 71 -5.86 25.20 2.92
C GLY A 71 -6.84 24.06 2.60
N ASP A 72 -7.66 24.23 1.56
CA ASP A 72 -8.51 23.17 0.97
C ASP A 72 -7.61 22.19 0.19
N PHE A 73 -7.63 20.92 0.57
CA PHE A 73 -6.80 19.90 -0.07
C PHE A 73 -7.63 18.72 -0.55
N VAL A 74 -7.47 18.42 -1.83
CA VAL A 74 -7.61 17.07 -2.33
C VAL A 74 -6.28 16.37 -2.07
N MET A 75 -6.29 15.14 -1.57
CA MET A 75 -5.09 14.27 -1.61
C MET A 75 -4.78 13.82 -3.06
N SER A 76 -4.83 14.77 -3.99
CA SER A 76 -4.60 14.60 -5.43
C SER A 76 -3.12 14.65 -5.80
N ARG A 77 -2.23 14.93 -4.84
CA ARG A 77 -0.80 14.85 -5.05
C ARG A 77 -0.35 13.42 -4.80
N GLU A 78 0.21 12.81 -5.85
CA GLU A 78 0.73 11.42 -5.90
C GLU A 78 1.67 11.03 -4.74
N VAL A 79 2.19 11.98 -3.95
CA VAL A 79 3.20 11.77 -2.91
C VAL A 79 2.90 12.63 -1.69
N ILE A 80 2.48 11.99 -0.60
CA ILE A 80 2.34 12.59 0.74
C ILE A 80 3.60 12.22 1.53
N GLY A 81 4.52 13.16 1.74
CA GLY A 81 5.74 12.86 2.46
C GLY A 81 6.32 14.08 3.13
N HIS A 82 7.12 13.87 4.17
CA HIS A 82 7.84 14.96 4.82
C HIS A 82 9.05 15.36 3.96
N PRO A 83 9.16 16.62 3.47
CA PRO A 83 10.30 17.04 2.63
C PRO A 83 11.67 16.79 3.28
N LYS A 84 11.84 17.09 4.58
CA LYS A 84 13.10 16.79 5.32
C LYS A 84 13.42 15.30 5.49
N LEU A 85 12.43 14.40 5.55
CA LEU A 85 12.70 12.95 5.63
C LEU A 85 12.93 12.34 4.25
N MET A 86 12.41 12.98 3.20
CA MET A 86 12.53 12.57 1.80
C MET A 86 13.73 13.16 1.06
N ARG A 87 14.26 14.31 1.47
CA ARG A 87 15.28 15.09 0.72
C ARG A 87 16.70 14.95 1.23
N VAL A 88 17.01 13.98 2.08
CA VAL A 88 18.41 13.81 2.49
C VAL A 88 19.06 12.80 1.54
N PRO A 89 19.98 13.24 0.66
CA PRO A 89 20.73 12.30 -0.16
C PRO A 89 21.39 11.26 0.75
N LEU A 90 21.34 10.01 0.33
CA LEU A 90 22.12 8.96 0.97
C LEU A 90 23.59 9.35 0.91
N SER A 91 24.31 9.12 2.01
CA SER A 91 25.69 9.58 2.13
C SER A 91 26.64 8.67 1.36
N GLY A 92 27.71 9.20 0.76
CA GLY A 92 28.75 8.36 0.13
C GLY A 92 28.40 7.84 -1.27
N ASN A 93 29.05 6.74 -1.67
CA ASN A 93 29.00 6.20 -3.02
C ASN A 93 27.64 5.51 -3.31
N ALA A 94 26.92 5.98 -4.32
CA ALA A 94 25.64 5.38 -4.73
C ALA A 94 25.79 3.91 -5.17
N MET A 95 26.92 3.53 -5.78
CA MET A 95 27.18 2.16 -6.24
C MET A 95 27.41 1.17 -5.08
N ALA A 96 27.77 1.68 -3.90
CA ALA A 96 27.90 0.91 -2.67
C ALA A 96 26.56 0.75 -1.92
N LYS A 97 25.47 1.34 -2.42
CA LYS A 97 24.16 1.17 -1.81
C LYS A 97 23.53 -0.13 -2.29
N ARG A 98 22.96 -0.86 -1.35
CA ARG A 98 22.10 -2.01 -1.60
C ARG A 98 20.73 -1.74 -1.01
N VAL A 99 19.69 -1.85 -1.82
CA VAL A 99 18.31 -1.60 -1.42
C VAL A 99 17.53 -2.90 -1.41
N ARG A 100 16.93 -3.19 -0.27
CA ARG A 100 16.02 -4.31 -0.08
C ARG A 100 14.63 -3.77 0.20
N VAL A 101 13.65 -4.28 -0.52
CA VAL A 101 12.23 -3.94 -0.33
C VAL A 101 11.45 -5.18 0.05
N LYS A 102 10.65 -5.09 1.11
CA LYS A 102 9.60 -6.06 1.42
C LYS A 102 8.24 -5.38 1.29
N LEU A 103 7.44 -5.85 0.35
CA LEU A 103 6.12 -5.35 0.01
C LEU A 103 5.05 -6.22 0.67
N PHE A 104 4.38 -5.66 1.67
CA PHE A 104 3.21 -6.26 2.32
C PHE A 104 1.95 -5.85 1.57
N ILE A 105 1.23 -6.83 1.03
CA ILE A 105 -0.10 -6.65 0.46
C ILE A 105 -1.12 -6.78 1.59
N LEU A 106 -1.94 -5.75 1.82
CA LEU A 106 -2.83 -5.62 2.99
C LEU A 106 -4.32 -5.75 2.67
N ASP A 107 -4.63 -5.85 1.39
CA ASP A 107 -5.97 -5.93 0.82
C ASP A 107 -5.81 -6.63 -0.55
N LYS A 108 -6.89 -6.81 -1.31
CA LYS A 108 -6.86 -7.47 -2.62
C LYS A 108 -5.73 -6.94 -3.52
N PHE A 109 -5.04 -7.84 -4.20
CA PHE A 109 -4.02 -7.43 -5.17
C PHE A 109 -4.68 -6.79 -6.40
N GLU A 110 -4.13 -5.65 -6.82
CA GLU A 110 -4.50 -4.96 -8.05
C GLU A 110 -3.23 -4.69 -8.85
N GLU A 111 -3.30 -4.85 -10.16
CA GLU A 111 -2.17 -4.60 -11.05
C GLU A 111 -1.65 -3.15 -10.89
N GLY A 112 -0.34 -3.01 -10.88
CA GLY A 112 0.34 -1.73 -10.69
C GLY A 112 0.72 -1.44 -9.24
N ILE A 113 0.29 -2.27 -8.27
CA ILE A 113 0.69 -2.10 -6.87
C ILE A 113 2.21 -2.22 -6.72
N VAL A 114 2.83 -3.24 -7.33
CA VAL A 114 4.27 -3.48 -7.19
C VAL A 114 5.07 -2.32 -7.79
N SER A 115 4.65 -1.85 -8.96
CA SER A 115 5.26 -0.71 -9.67
C SER A 115 5.11 0.59 -8.91
N LYS A 116 3.92 0.88 -8.36
CA LYS A 116 3.67 2.05 -7.50
C LYS A 116 4.53 2.01 -6.23
N ALA A 117 4.65 0.84 -5.60
CA ALA A 117 5.47 0.64 -4.42
C ALA A 117 6.96 0.89 -4.73
N LEU A 118 7.48 0.30 -5.81
CA LEU A 118 8.87 0.46 -6.21
C LEU A 118 9.19 1.91 -6.60
N THR A 119 8.36 2.54 -7.44
CA THR A 119 8.47 3.97 -7.79
C THR A 119 8.51 4.83 -6.52
N GLY A 120 7.70 4.46 -5.52
CA GLY A 120 7.68 5.16 -4.25
C GLY A 120 8.98 5.02 -3.46
N VAL A 121 9.59 3.83 -3.47
CA VAL A 121 10.89 3.58 -2.85
C VAL A 121 12.01 4.32 -3.58
N GLU A 122 12.03 4.28 -4.92
CA GLU A 122 13.01 5.00 -5.75
C GLU A 122 12.99 6.50 -5.46
N LYS A 123 11.79 7.10 -5.35
CA LYS A 123 11.62 8.51 -4.94
C LYS A 123 12.15 8.77 -3.52
N ALA A 124 12.09 7.78 -2.62
CA ALA A 124 12.56 7.92 -1.24
C ALA A 124 14.08 7.73 -1.09
N VAL A 125 14.71 6.87 -1.91
CA VAL A 125 16.15 6.60 -1.86
C VAL A 125 16.95 7.49 -2.82
N GLY A 126 16.32 8.01 -3.87
CA GLY A 126 16.92 8.95 -4.82
C GLY A 126 17.65 8.30 -6.00
N PHE A 127 17.44 7.01 -6.24
CA PHE A 127 17.97 6.30 -7.41
C PHE A 127 17.01 5.18 -7.84
N ALA A 128 17.14 4.77 -9.11
CA ALA A 128 16.32 3.73 -9.71
C ALA A 128 16.85 2.33 -9.39
N GLY A 129 15.93 1.39 -9.26
CA GLY A 129 16.19 -0.02 -9.05
C GLY A 129 16.51 -0.42 -7.61
N VAL A 130 16.31 -1.71 -7.32
CA VAL A 130 16.56 -2.35 -6.03
C VAL A 130 17.27 -3.68 -6.20
N ASP A 131 17.99 -4.11 -5.16
CA ASP A 131 18.76 -5.35 -5.19
C ASP A 131 17.90 -6.57 -4.84
N THR A 132 16.90 -6.40 -3.99
CA THR A 132 15.98 -7.47 -3.63
C THR A 132 14.59 -6.93 -3.40
N LEU A 133 13.60 -7.52 -4.07
CA LEU A 133 12.18 -7.24 -3.89
C LEU A 133 11.48 -8.51 -3.40
N VAL A 134 10.90 -8.45 -2.20
CA VAL A 134 10.16 -9.55 -1.58
C VAL A 134 8.69 -9.17 -1.46
N VAL A 135 7.77 -10.05 -1.84
CA VAL A 135 6.32 -9.86 -1.61
C VAL A 135 5.83 -10.73 -0.44
N ASP A 136 4.96 -10.16 0.38
CA ASP A 136 4.31 -10.79 1.52
C ASP A 136 2.79 -10.63 1.38
N MET A 137 2.10 -11.75 1.17
CA MET A 137 0.66 -11.81 0.93
C MET A 137 -0.16 -12.14 2.18
N LYS A 138 0.50 -12.34 3.34
CA LYS A 138 -0.13 -12.90 4.55
C LYS A 138 -1.29 -12.04 5.10
N ALA A 139 -1.21 -10.73 4.91
CA ALA A 139 -2.21 -9.79 5.40
C ALA A 139 -3.40 -9.58 4.43
N ALA A 140 -3.31 -10.03 3.18
CA ALA A 140 -4.35 -9.84 2.18
C ALA A 140 -5.61 -10.71 2.42
N GLY A 141 -5.53 -11.72 3.29
CA GLY A 141 -6.60 -12.71 3.55
C GLY A 141 -7.67 -12.31 4.56
N GLY A 142 -7.69 -11.07 5.06
CA GLY A 142 -8.70 -10.61 6.04
C GLY A 142 -8.49 -11.20 7.45
N ALA A 143 -8.66 -10.37 8.47
CA ALA A 143 -8.59 -10.78 9.88
C ALA A 143 -9.91 -11.35 10.42
N GLU A 144 -10.83 -11.76 9.54
CA GLU A 144 -12.09 -12.39 9.92
C GLU A 144 -12.02 -13.85 9.49
N GLN A 145 -11.73 -14.70 10.48
CA GLN A 145 -11.95 -16.13 10.39
C GLN A 145 -13.42 -16.32 10.03
N HIS A 146 -13.69 -16.73 8.80
CA HIS A 146 -14.83 -17.49 8.29
C HIS A 146 -14.74 -17.35 6.75
N GLU A 147 -14.57 -18.47 6.04
CA GLU A 147 -14.38 -18.62 4.57
C GLU A 147 -12.92 -18.96 4.13
N GLU A 148 -12.35 -20.02 4.71
CA GLU A 148 -11.04 -20.57 4.32
C GLU A 148 -10.98 -21.15 2.89
N GLU A 149 -12.12 -21.46 2.26
CA GLU A 149 -12.14 -22.11 0.93
C GLU A 149 -12.05 -21.15 -0.28
N GLU A 150 -12.62 -19.95 -0.22
CA GLU A 150 -12.50 -18.96 -1.33
C GLU A 150 -11.20 -18.14 -1.22
N ALA A 151 -10.76 -17.81 0.00
CA ALA A 151 -9.54 -17.05 0.26
C ALA A 151 -8.27 -17.79 -0.21
N GLY A 152 -8.24 -19.13 -0.12
CA GLY A 152 -7.12 -19.94 -0.61
C GLY A 152 -6.95 -19.89 -2.13
N ARG A 153 -8.06 -19.79 -2.88
CA ARG A 153 -8.03 -19.73 -4.35
C ARG A 153 -7.76 -18.31 -4.86
N ASP A 154 -8.31 -17.29 -4.18
CA ASP A 154 -8.03 -15.89 -4.54
C ASP A 154 -6.61 -15.48 -4.15
N GLY A 155 -6.13 -15.87 -2.96
CA GLY A 155 -4.78 -15.58 -2.49
C GLY A 155 -3.68 -16.17 -3.39
N GLY A 156 -3.89 -17.38 -3.92
CA GLY A 156 -2.98 -17.98 -4.90
C GLY A 156 -2.94 -17.22 -6.24
N ARG A 157 -4.09 -16.74 -6.73
CA ARG A 157 -4.17 -15.91 -7.94
C ARG A 157 -3.50 -14.55 -7.74
N ASP A 158 -3.75 -13.91 -6.62
CA ASP A 158 -3.18 -12.63 -6.25
C ASP A 158 -1.65 -12.73 -6.10
N LEU A 159 -1.14 -13.81 -5.50
CA LEU A 159 0.30 -14.08 -5.44
C LEU A 159 0.92 -14.21 -6.84
N VAL A 160 0.31 -14.98 -7.74
CA VAL A 160 0.81 -15.15 -9.11
C VAL A 160 0.76 -13.83 -9.88
N ALA A 161 -0.29 -13.02 -9.69
CA ALA A 161 -0.41 -11.71 -10.31
C ALA A 161 0.69 -10.75 -9.80
N ALA A 162 0.91 -10.70 -8.49
CA ALA A 162 1.99 -9.92 -7.88
C ALA A 162 3.37 -10.37 -8.37
N TRP A 163 3.59 -11.69 -8.46
CA TRP A 163 4.84 -12.25 -8.95
C TRP A 163 5.10 -11.85 -10.40
N ARG A 164 4.11 -11.94 -11.29
CA ARG A 164 4.24 -11.49 -12.69
C ARG A 164 4.61 -10.02 -12.81
N GLU A 165 4.05 -9.17 -11.96
CA GLU A 165 4.44 -7.75 -11.96
C GLU A 165 5.89 -7.58 -11.48
N MET A 166 6.33 -8.34 -10.48
CA MET A 166 7.73 -8.37 -10.05
C MET A 166 8.68 -8.89 -11.15
N GLU A 167 8.28 -9.89 -11.92
CA GLU A 167 9.04 -10.40 -13.07
C GLU A 167 9.23 -9.33 -14.13
N ASN A 168 8.18 -8.56 -14.45
CA ASN A 168 8.31 -7.44 -15.38
C ASN A 168 9.34 -6.42 -14.88
N LEU A 169 9.30 -6.06 -13.59
CA LEU A 169 10.28 -5.13 -13.00
C LEU A 169 11.71 -5.70 -13.01
N HIS A 170 11.87 -7.02 -12.85
CA HIS A 170 13.15 -7.69 -13.01
C HIS A 170 13.66 -7.63 -14.46
N ASP A 171 12.79 -7.88 -15.45
CA ASP A 171 13.13 -7.81 -16.87
C ASP A 171 13.53 -6.39 -17.30
N TYR A 172 12.94 -5.35 -16.69
CA TYR A 172 13.35 -3.95 -16.86
C TYR A 172 14.63 -3.57 -16.10
N GLY A 173 15.23 -4.49 -15.34
CA GLY A 173 16.44 -4.25 -14.53
C GLY A 173 16.19 -3.41 -13.27
N LEU A 174 14.93 -3.22 -12.86
CA LEU A 174 14.54 -2.45 -11.68
C LEU A 174 14.56 -3.29 -10.40
N ALA A 175 14.55 -4.62 -10.49
CA ALA A 175 14.74 -5.50 -9.34
C ALA A 175 15.72 -6.62 -9.71
N LYS A 176 16.88 -6.69 -9.04
CA LYS A 176 17.93 -7.68 -9.38
C LYS A 176 17.62 -9.10 -8.89
N SER A 177 16.82 -9.22 -7.83
CA SER A 177 16.49 -10.49 -7.20
C SER A 177 15.08 -10.43 -6.63
N LEU A 178 14.31 -11.50 -6.84
CA LEU A 178 12.91 -11.59 -6.45
C LEU A 178 12.72 -12.62 -5.33
N GLY A 179 11.80 -12.36 -4.43
CA GLY A 179 11.50 -13.26 -3.33
C GLY A 179 10.07 -13.17 -2.82
N VAL A 180 9.76 -14.10 -1.94
CA VAL A 180 8.46 -14.25 -1.28
C VAL A 180 8.67 -14.37 0.23
N ALA A 181 7.60 -14.28 1.00
CA ALA A 181 7.64 -14.47 2.45
C ALA A 181 6.55 -15.44 2.91
N ASP A 182 6.87 -16.24 3.92
CA ASP A 182 6.02 -17.19 4.62
C ASP A 182 5.29 -18.20 3.71
N LEU A 183 5.86 -18.54 2.53
CA LEU A 183 5.29 -19.58 1.68
C LEU A 183 5.73 -20.97 2.13
N ASP A 184 4.77 -21.90 2.16
CA ASP A 184 5.03 -23.32 2.34
C ASP A 184 5.55 -23.99 1.06
N THR A 185 5.89 -25.28 1.15
CA THR A 185 6.46 -26.04 0.04
C THR A 185 5.50 -26.11 -1.16
N ASP A 186 4.21 -26.33 -0.92
CA ASP A 186 3.22 -26.56 -1.98
C ASP A 186 2.94 -25.26 -2.75
N THR A 187 2.80 -24.14 -2.02
CA THR A 187 2.62 -22.82 -2.63
C THR A 187 3.88 -22.38 -3.40
N LEU A 188 5.07 -22.66 -2.87
CA LEU A 188 6.32 -22.42 -3.59
C LEU A 188 6.45 -23.26 -4.86
N GLN A 189 6.06 -24.53 -4.83
CA GLN A 189 6.05 -25.40 -6.01
C GLN A 189 5.07 -24.90 -7.05
N HIS A 190 3.87 -24.51 -6.63
CA HIS A 190 2.88 -23.93 -7.54
C HIS A 190 3.40 -22.65 -8.20
N LEU A 191 3.95 -21.71 -7.42
CA LEU A 191 4.52 -20.47 -7.95
C LEU A 191 5.68 -20.77 -8.92
N ALA A 192 6.61 -21.65 -8.54
CA ALA A 192 7.73 -22.03 -9.37
C ALA A 192 7.30 -22.68 -10.70
N SER A 193 6.16 -23.38 -10.73
CA SER A 193 5.63 -23.99 -11.96
C SER A 193 5.15 -22.98 -13.00
N VAL A 194 4.81 -21.75 -12.58
CA VAL A 194 4.30 -20.68 -13.46
C VAL A 194 5.27 -19.50 -13.59
N ALA A 195 6.32 -19.46 -12.79
CA ALA A 195 7.32 -18.39 -12.76
C ALA A 195 8.31 -18.49 -13.93
N LYS A 196 8.61 -17.36 -14.56
CA LYS A 196 9.69 -17.17 -15.53
C LYS A 196 11.00 -16.82 -14.83
N VAL A 197 10.94 -16.00 -13.78
CA VAL A 197 12.09 -15.64 -12.94
C VAL A 197 12.05 -16.52 -11.70
N PRO A 198 13.14 -17.23 -11.36
CA PRO A 198 13.14 -18.11 -10.19
C PRO A 198 13.01 -17.33 -8.89
N VAL A 199 12.33 -17.92 -7.91
CA VAL A 199 12.28 -17.40 -6.53
C VAL A 199 13.67 -17.51 -5.92
N ALA A 200 14.35 -16.39 -5.67
CA ALA A 200 15.70 -16.40 -5.11
C ALA A 200 15.72 -16.51 -3.58
N VAL A 201 14.66 -16.04 -2.92
CA VAL A 201 14.54 -16.06 -1.46
C VAL A 201 13.09 -16.30 -1.04
N ASN A 202 12.91 -17.16 -0.04
CA ASN A 202 11.69 -17.25 0.75
C ASN A 202 12.03 -16.83 2.19
N GLU A 203 11.48 -15.70 2.63
CA GLU A 203 11.61 -15.30 4.03
C GLU A 203 10.69 -16.13 4.90
N VAL A 204 11.16 -16.59 6.04
CA VAL A 204 10.36 -17.36 7.00
C VAL A 204 10.38 -16.70 8.37
N ASP A 205 9.23 -16.69 9.04
CA ASP A 205 9.11 -16.12 10.37
C ASP A 205 10.15 -16.74 11.32
N GLN A 206 10.88 -15.90 12.05
CA GLN A 206 11.98 -16.29 12.92
C GLN A 206 11.54 -17.30 14.00
N GLN A 207 10.30 -17.22 14.48
CA GLN A 207 9.75 -18.17 15.46
C GLN A 207 9.61 -19.56 14.84
N THR A 208 9.21 -19.64 13.57
CA THR A 208 9.03 -20.91 12.84
C THR A 208 10.34 -21.48 12.31
N ARG A 209 11.31 -20.62 11.95
CA ARG A 209 12.60 -21.01 11.34
C ARG A 209 13.37 -22.07 12.13
N CYS A 210 13.37 -21.97 13.46
CA CYS A 210 14.21 -22.81 14.32
C CYS A 210 13.53 -24.14 14.69
N ALA A 211 12.33 -24.10 15.27
CA ALA A 211 11.73 -25.26 15.92
C ALA A 211 10.74 -26.05 15.05
N SER A 212 10.21 -25.46 13.96
CA SER A 212 9.03 -26.00 13.28
C SER A 212 9.06 -25.88 11.75
N LEU A 213 10.17 -25.42 11.16
CA LEU A 213 10.31 -25.32 9.71
C LEU A 213 10.29 -26.73 9.07
N PRO A 214 9.33 -27.06 8.18
CA PRO A 214 9.21 -28.40 7.60
C PRO A 214 10.48 -28.85 6.88
N SER A 215 10.84 -30.14 7.00
CA SER A 215 11.98 -30.72 6.28
C SER A 215 11.79 -30.66 4.76
N SER A 216 10.54 -30.82 4.30
CA SER A 216 10.16 -30.68 2.88
C SER A 216 10.54 -29.31 2.33
N LEU A 217 10.24 -28.24 3.06
CA LEU A 217 10.55 -26.87 2.66
C LEU A 217 12.07 -26.63 2.58
N ARG A 218 12.83 -27.16 3.55
CA ARG A 218 14.31 -27.06 3.54
C ARG A 218 14.94 -27.83 2.40
N THR A 219 14.42 -29.00 2.07
CA THR A 219 14.91 -29.83 0.96
C THR A 219 14.60 -29.16 -0.37
N TYR A 220 13.34 -28.77 -0.58
CA TYR A 220 12.92 -28.09 -1.80
C TYR A 220 13.70 -26.79 -2.03
N ALA A 221 13.84 -25.94 -1.01
CA ALA A 221 14.58 -24.70 -1.12
C ALA A 221 16.05 -24.93 -1.51
N ARG A 222 16.69 -25.96 -0.95
CA ARG A 222 18.08 -26.32 -1.27
C ARG A 222 18.24 -26.82 -2.70
N GLU A 223 17.34 -27.70 -3.15
CA GLU A 223 17.37 -28.28 -4.50
C GLU A 223 17.16 -27.23 -5.59
N HIS A 224 16.37 -26.19 -5.29
CA HIS A 224 16.05 -25.11 -6.22
C HIS A 224 16.89 -23.84 -6.02
N GLY A 225 17.89 -23.85 -5.12
CA GLY A 225 18.75 -22.69 -4.87
C GLY A 225 18.04 -21.50 -4.21
N ILE A 226 16.91 -21.74 -3.54
CA ILE A 226 16.11 -20.74 -2.82
C ILE A 226 16.75 -20.51 -1.44
N ARG A 227 17.12 -19.26 -1.14
CA ARG A 227 17.60 -18.91 0.20
C ARG A 227 16.42 -18.84 1.17
N LEU A 228 16.57 -19.43 2.35
CA LEU A 228 15.62 -19.26 3.45
C LEU A 228 16.18 -18.22 4.42
N ASP A 229 15.62 -17.01 4.39
CA ASP A 229 16.03 -15.87 5.23
C ASP A 229 15.04 -15.69 6.39
N ALA A 230 15.50 -15.20 7.56
CA ALA A 230 14.63 -15.05 8.73
C ALA A 230 14.06 -13.63 8.76
N HIS A 231 12.80 -13.46 9.10
CA HIS A 231 12.23 -12.16 9.46
C HIS A 231 11.53 -12.20 10.81
N SER A 232 11.40 -11.04 11.45
CA SER A 232 10.74 -10.87 12.76
C SER A 232 9.43 -10.06 12.64
N ASP A 233 8.81 -10.11 11.46
CA ASP A 233 7.60 -9.35 11.13
C ASP A 233 6.37 -10.00 11.78
N ALA A 234 6.12 -9.69 13.04
CA ALA A 234 4.99 -10.25 13.78
C ALA A 234 3.69 -9.49 13.51
N GLY A 235 2.61 -10.24 13.26
CA GLY A 235 1.24 -9.73 13.15
C GLY A 235 0.95 -8.94 11.85
N HIS A 236 -0.22 -8.30 11.81
CA HIS A 236 -0.66 -7.53 10.65
C HIS A 236 0.09 -6.18 10.58
N PRO A 237 0.79 -5.83 9.47
CA PRO A 237 1.64 -4.64 9.40
C PRO A 237 0.90 -3.31 9.64
N LEU A 238 -0.30 -3.14 9.09
CA LEU A 238 -1.09 -1.92 9.25
C LEU A 238 -2.61 -2.18 9.15
N PRO A 239 -3.29 -2.56 10.25
CA PRO A 239 -4.72 -2.86 10.21
C PRO A 239 -5.58 -1.66 9.80
N LYS A 240 -6.61 -1.88 8.97
CA LYS A 240 -7.54 -0.84 8.48
C LYS A 240 -8.08 0.04 9.60
N GLN A 241 -8.54 -0.54 10.71
CA GLN A 241 -9.07 0.23 11.85
C GLN A 241 -8.05 1.21 12.44
N GLN A 242 -6.78 0.81 12.54
CA GLN A 242 -5.73 1.66 13.08
C GLN A 242 -5.34 2.76 12.09
N PHE A 243 -5.28 2.43 10.80
CA PHE A 243 -5.05 3.38 9.72
C PHE A 243 -6.15 4.45 9.67
N GLN A 244 -7.42 4.02 9.65
CA GLN A 244 -8.61 4.88 9.70
C GLN A 244 -8.53 5.87 10.87
N LYS A 245 -8.21 5.39 12.08
CA LYS A 245 -8.07 6.24 13.28
C LYS A 245 -6.97 7.29 13.12
N ILE A 246 -5.83 6.94 12.52
CA ILE A 246 -4.71 7.87 12.30
C ILE A 246 -5.10 8.94 11.27
N MET A 247 -5.60 8.52 10.10
CA MET A 247 -5.97 9.42 9.00
C MET A 247 -7.09 10.38 9.42
N THR A 248 -8.16 9.85 10.04
CA THR A 248 -9.28 10.68 10.52
C THR A 248 -8.83 11.72 11.54
N LYS A 249 -7.96 11.35 12.49
CA LYS A 249 -7.47 12.28 13.53
C LYS A 249 -6.62 13.40 12.94
N VAL A 250 -5.85 13.12 11.90
CA VAL A 250 -5.03 14.13 11.22
C VAL A 250 -5.94 15.16 10.55
N ILE A 251 -7.04 14.71 9.94
CA ILE A 251 -7.85 15.54 9.05
C ILE A 251 -9.07 16.19 9.75
N LYS A 252 -9.42 15.77 10.98
CA LYS A 252 -10.59 16.26 11.76
C LYS A 252 -10.76 17.79 11.87
N ASP A 253 -9.70 18.59 11.70
CA ASP A 253 -9.72 20.06 11.81
C ASP A 253 -9.47 20.78 10.48
N GLN A 254 -9.56 20.08 9.35
CA GLN A 254 -9.38 20.66 8.00
C GLN A 254 -10.74 20.74 7.30
N SER A 255 -11.02 21.86 6.61
CA SER A 255 -12.13 21.96 5.65
C SER A 255 -11.89 20.92 4.56
N LEU A 256 -12.71 19.87 4.60
CA LEU A 256 -12.53 18.65 3.83
C LEU A 256 -13.22 18.82 2.46
N PHE A 257 -12.43 18.68 1.39
CA PHE A 257 -12.86 18.40 0.01
C PHE A 257 -13.98 19.29 -0.56
N THR A 258 -13.62 20.34 -1.28
CA THR A 258 -14.49 20.92 -2.32
C THR A 258 -14.29 20.12 -3.61
N PRO A 259 -15.28 19.35 -4.09
CA PRO A 259 -15.21 18.76 -5.42
C PRO A 259 -15.30 19.91 -6.42
N GLY A 260 -14.19 20.19 -7.12
CA GLY A 260 -14.15 21.01 -8.34
C GLY A 260 -15.10 22.21 -8.40
N GLY A 261 -14.95 23.17 -7.49
CA GLY A 261 -15.54 24.50 -7.68
C GLY A 261 -14.59 25.32 -8.53
N GLU A 262 -14.91 25.53 -9.81
CA GLU A 262 -14.26 26.55 -10.61
C GLU A 262 -14.27 27.88 -9.84
N HIS A 263 -13.09 28.52 -9.75
CA HIS A 263 -12.97 29.88 -9.25
C HIS A 263 -13.77 30.81 -10.18
N THR A 264 -15.02 31.11 -9.84
CA THR A 264 -15.70 32.31 -10.34
C THR A 264 -15.48 33.44 -9.33
N PRO A 265 -14.68 34.47 -9.66
CA PRO A 265 -14.58 35.65 -8.83
C PRO A 265 -15.77 36.58 -9.13
N GLY A 266 -16.58 36.86 -8.11
CA GLY A 266 -17.49 38.02 -8.10
C GLY A 266 -18.96 37.68 -7.85
N GLY A 267 -19.47 38.11 -6.70
CA GLY A 267 -20.90 38.06 -6.38
C GLY A 267 -21.18 38.32 -4.91
N ASP A 268 -21.06 39.58 -4.48
CA ASP A 268 -21.50 40.02 -3.15
C ASP A 268 -23.04 39.96 -3.04
N THR A 269 -23.56 39.04 -2.24
CA THR A 269 -24.90 39.15 -1.66
C THR A 269 -24.89 38.71 -0.20
N PRO A 270 -25.26 39.58 0.77
CA PRO A 270 -25.36 39.20 2.17
C PRO A 270 -26.77 38.65 2.46
N GLY A 271 -26.88 37.39 2.88
CA GLY A 271 -28.17 36.81 3.26
C GLY A 271 -28.10 35.47 3.99
N THR A 272 -28.41 35.53 5.29
CA THR A 272 -28.90 34.44 6.18
C THR A 272 -27.85 33.54 6.88
N PRO A 273 -27.69 33.65 8.21
CA PRO A 273 -26.93 32.69 9.00
C PRO A 273 -27.81 31.51 9.45
N GLY A 274 -27.33 30.29 9.17
CA GLY A 274 -27.41 29.18 10.13
C GLY A 274 -28.54 28.18 9.99
N SER A 275 -28.47 27.31 8.98
CA SER A 275 -28.87 25.90 9.15
C SER A 275 -28.20 25.01 8.09
N ALA A 276 -26.93 24.72 8.31
CA ALA A 276 -26.32 23.52 7.76
C ALA A 276 -25.50 22.93 8.91
N VAL A 277 -26.10 22.00 9.64
CA VAL A 277 -25.35 21.09 10.50
C VAL A 277 -24.36 20.39 9.57
N GLY A 278 -23.11 20.84 9.59
CA GLY A 278 -22.06 20.31 8.74
C GLY A 278 -21.93 18.82 9.02
N ALA A 279 -22.52 17.99 8.16
CA ALA A 279 -22.30 16.56 8.19
C ALA A 279 -20.81 16.37 7.98
N ALA A 280 -20.09 16.02 9.04
CA ALA A 280 -18.66 15.77 8.98
C ALA A 280 -18.45 14.73 7.89
N LEU A 281 -17.76 15.13 6.82
CA LEU A 281 -17.49 14.29 5.66
C LEU A 281 -16.86 12.97 6.13
N ARG A 282 -17.56 11.86 5.96
CA ARG A 282 -17.08 10.54 6.38
C ARG A 282 -16.22 9.96 5.29
N VAL A 283 -14.91 10.02 5.48
CA VAL A 283 -13.95 9.42 4.56
C VAL A 283 -13.57 8.02 5.04
N ASP A 284 -13.78 6.99 4.22
CA ASP A 284 -13.28 5.63 4.48
C ASP A 284 -11.87 5.47 3.91
N TRP A 285 -10.89 5.31 4.79
CA TRP A 285 -9.47 5.15 4.47
C TRP A 285 -9.10 3.67 4.55
N THR A 286 -8.66 3.12 3.43
CA THR A 286 -8.24 1.72 3.34
C THR A 286 -6.75 1.66 2.98
N PRO A 287 -5.87 1.12 3.85
CA PRO A 287 -4.49 0.83 3.48
C PRO A 287 -4.48 -0.39 2.54
N ARG A 288 -3.80 -0.29 1.40
CA ARG A 288 -3.76 -1.35 0.37
C ARG A 288 -2.46 -2.13 0.40
N TRP A 289 -1.35 -1.44 0.64
CA TRP A 289 -0.03 -2.05 0.70
C TRP A 289 0.95 -1.20 1.51
N VAL A 290 2.00 -1.83 2.01
CA VAL A 290 3.13 -1.17 2.67
C VAL A 290 4.42 -1.75 2.10
N ALA A 291 5.31 -0.91 1.58
CA ALA A 291 6.67 -1.30 1.22
C ALA A 291 7.63 -0.83 2.32
N ARG A 292 8.28 -1.76 3.01
CA ARG A 292 9.44 -1.48 3.86
C ARG A 292 10.69 -1.52 3.00
N TYR A 293 11.47 -0.45 2.99
CA TYR A 293 12.77 -0.42 2.36
C TYR A 293 13.90 -0.31 3.39
N THR A 294 15.00 -1.01 3.12
CA THR A 294 16.25 -0.92 3.88
C THR A 294 17.39 -0.68 2.91
N VAL A 295 18.18 0.36 3.17
CA VAL A 295 19.37 0.73 2.42
C VAL A 295 20.59 0.39 3.27
N VAL A 296 21.42 -0.50 2.76
CA VAL A 296 22.71 -0.86 3.36
C VAL A 296 23.83 -0.21 2.54
N ASP A 297 24.78 0.40 3.23
CA ASP A 297 26.04 0.81 2.66
C ASP A 297 27.03 -0.35 2.76
N THR A 298 27.43 -0.93 1.64
CA THR A 298 28.28 -2.12 1.63
C THR A 298 29.74 -1.83 1.97
N GLU A 299 30.22 -0.61 1.71
CA GLU A 299 31.60 -0.22 2.06
C GLU A 299 31.74 -0.08 3.58
N ARG A 300 30.71 0.47 4.23
CA ARG A 300 30.69 0.66 5.69
C ARG A 300 30.04 -0.49 6.46
N SER A 301 29.35 -1.39 5.77
CA SER A 301 28.55 -2.47 6.37
C SER A 301 27.52 -1.97 7.40
N VAL A 302 26.90 -0.81 7.14
CA VAL A 302 25.89 -0.19 8.02
C VAL A 302 24.58 0.06 7.28
N VAL A 303 23.47 0.05 8.03
CA VAL A 303 22.18 0.51 7.53
C VAL A 303 22.20 2.05 7.46
N ASP A 304 22.12 2.59 6.25
CA ASP A 304 22.11 4.05 5.99
C ASP A 304 20.69 4.61 6.07
N SER A 305 19.68 3.81 5.73
CA SER A 305 18.27 4.19 5.83
C SER A 305 17.32 3.01 5.93
N THR A 306 16.30 3.14 6.77
CA THR A 306 15.10 2.30 6.73
C THR A 306 13.88 3.19 6.63
N GLY A 307 12.85 2.79 5.90
CA GLY A 307 11.60 3.54 5.85
C GLY A 307 10.44 2.76 5.26
N PHE A 308 9.29 3.43 5.18
CA PHE A 308 8.06 2.87 4.65
C PHE A 308 7.47 3.76 3.55
N VAL A 309 6.95 3.11 2.53
CA VAL A 309 6.04 3.70 1.55
C VAL A 309 4.70 2.99 1.70
N ILE A 310 3.62 3.74 1.82
CA ILE A 310 2.29 3.22 2.16
C ILE A 310 1.32 3.66 1.08
N GLY A 311 0.72 2.70 0.37
CA GLY A 311 -0.37 2.97 -0.56
C GLY A 311 -1.72 2.77 0.10
N GLY A 312 -2.65 3.67 -0.17
CA GLY A 312 -4.01 3.55 0.31
C GLY A 312 -5.03 4.09 -0.69
N ARG A 313 -6.29 3.84 -0.38
CA ARG A 313 -7.46 4.35 -1.11
C ARG A 313 -8.37 5.05 -0.12
N TYR A 314 -8.99 6.14 -0.56
CA TYR A 314 -10.07 6.75 0.20
C TYR A 314 -11.35 6.85 -0.62
N ILE A 315 -12.46 6.79 0.10
CA ILE A 315 -13.82 6.85 -0.42
C ILE A 315 -14.56 7.94 0.36
N VAL A 316 -15.14 8.90 -0.35
CA VAL A 316 -15.91 10.04 0.19
C VAL A 316 -17.37 9.93 -0.20
#